data_AF-A0A524QWN2-F1
#
_entry.id   AF-A0A524QWN2-F1
#
_cell.length_a   1.000
_cell.length_b   1.000
_cell.length_c   1.000
_cell.angle_alpha   90.00
_cell.angle_beta   90.00
_cell.angle_gamma   90.00
#
_symmetry.space_group_name_H-M   'P 1'
#
loop_
_entity.id
_entity.type
_entity.pdbx_description
1 polymer ?
#
loop_
_entity_poly.entity_id
_entity_poly.type
_entity_poly.pdbx_seq_one_letter_code
_entity_poly.pdbx_strand_id
1 'polypeptide(L)'
;MTTRFALSVLALGAGILPLPAFSQTLPPPLSSEETREAHQIVEAMKVDERGPYSAIKWYCADGSTHPAAGTPCRELGGGAQHGEMGPGARRLEALRVHVGTILQGVDPDSVVDSAHGNQWLKELVLGHYLYEVDDGWVLRRARYYRGARQIEDEEARGRELLTSLLSDPEWTRGNFLLASRLVSILPHTGGGTDARTQRVRNLATEIATMEPGFLRLRIKIHSVPSRDDLRGVEAYLATRGATGALGTKLDSLRGELAKQYDPAQGRDALARFERLVEPEVASELRAVREAMDRGASREALGRMASLAAEIRRSVEASPDGRLNLDRMDLLGLLQAQAFLVSQELRPEDRAPESRLARIRWLARYFDRAYASGFLSGREREALEAEALKVGSAGELGALEYREGIRYLARSLEWAWGRVRSVFGPAHQRYLSFEPQALGFLDAEVRGSILLPLSGDLTYLAADADEILGASHDILGTAVAGGIRGLNPGLAQG
;
A
#
# COMPACT_ATOMS: atom_id res chain seq x y z
N MET A 1 58.52 47.63 28.58
CA MET A 1 59.26 46.38 28.87
C MET A 1 58.24 45.30 29.25
N THR A 2 57.99 44.40 28.31
CA THR A 2 57.54 43.00 28.46
C THR A 2 56.65 42.62 29.65
N THR A 3 55.35 42.46 29.39
CA THR A 3 54.45 41.61 30.19
C THR A 3 54.13 40.36 29.39
N ARG A 4 54.58 39.20 29.90
CA ARG A 4 54.37 37.86 29.32
C ARG A 4 52.90 37.47 29.48
N PHE A 5 52.21 37.15 28.38
CA PHE A 5 50.98 36.36 28.40
C PHE A 5 51.35 34.89 28.18
N ALA A 6 51.00 34.03 29.14
CA ALA A 6 51.15 32.59 29.07
C ALA A 6 50.05 32.00 28.17
N LEU A 7 50.47 31.20 27.18
CA LEU A 7 49.60 30.34 26.39
C LEU A 7 49.19 29.14 27.26
N SER A 8 47.91 29.02 27.60
CA SER A 8 47.31 27.77 28.07
C SER A 8 46.61 27.11 26.89
N VAL A 9 47.24 26.07 26.33
CA VAL A 9 46.63 25.19 25.33
C VAL A 9 45.71 24.21 26.05
N LEU A 10 44.39 24.47 26.01
CA LEU A 10 43.37 23.50 26.38
C LEU A 10 43.12 22.58 25.18
N ALA A 11 43.72 21.39 25.23
CA ALA A 11 43.37 20.30 24.34
C ALA A 11 41.99 19.74 24.74
N LEU A 12 40.91 20.24 24.13
CA LEU A 12 39.64 19.53 24.14
C LEU A 12 39.75 18.35 23.17
N GLY A 13 40.00 17.16 23.72
CA GLY A 13 39.77 15.90 23.03
C GLY A 13 38.27 15.75 22.78
N ALA A 14 37.82 16.13 21.58
CA ALA A 14 36.51 15.73 21.08
C ALA A 14 36.54 14.22 20.79
N GLY A 15 36.20 13.43 21.81
CA GLY A 15 35.84 12.04 21.61
C GLY A 15 34.62 11.96 20.73
N ILE A 16 34.82 11.69 19.44
CA ILE A 16 33.76 11.24 18.55
C ILE A 16 33.37 9.85 19.07
N LEU A 17 32.38 9.80 19.96
CA LEU A 17 31.67 8.58 20.25
C LEU A 17 31.00 8.15 18.93
N PRO A 18 31.31 6.95 18.40
CA PRO A 18 30.58 6.44 17.26
C PRO A 18 29.12 6.29 17.69
N LEU A 19 28.23 7.08 17.08
CA LEU A 19 26.80 6.79 17.13
C LEU A 19 26.64 5.32 16.74
N PRO A 20 25.91 4.50 17.52
CA PRO A 20 25.66 3.13 17.13
C PRO A 20 24.93 3.19 15.79
N ALA A 21 25.59 2.71 14.73
CA ALA A 21 24.90 2.37 13.51
C ALA A 21 23.90 1.28 13.93
N PHE A 22 22.62 1.63 14.02
CA PHE A 22 21.55 0.66 14.16
C PHE A 22 21.56 -0.20 12.90
N SER A 23 22.34 -1.28 12.93
CA SER A 23 22.27 -2.33 11.93
C SER A 23 20.94 -3.01 12.17
N GLN A 24 19.96 -2.76 11.28
CA GLN A 24 18.72 -3.51 11.26
C GLN A 24 19.09 -4.99 11.09
N THR A 25 18.85 -5.79 12.12
CA THR A 25 19.15 -7.22 12.06
C THR A 25 17.97 -7.91 11.41
N LEU A 26 18.09 -8.18 10.11
CA LEU A 26 17.13 -9.02 9.42
C LEU A 26 17.13 -10.43 10.06
N PRO A 27 15.96 -11.07 10.21
CA PRO A 27 15.93 -12.44 10.69
C PRO A 27 16.72 -13.35 9.73
N PRO A 28 17.46 -14.34 10.25
CA PRO A 28 18.18 -15.29 9.40
C PRO A 28 17.19 -16.03 8.48
N PRO A 29 17.63 -16.46 7.28
CA PRO A 29 16.79 -17.29 6.42
C PRO A 29 16.40 -18.57 7.15
N LEU A 30 15.21 -19.09 6.84
CA LEU A 30 14.77 -20.39 7.36
C LEU A 30 15.70 -21.49 6.85
N SER A 31 16.03 -22.45 7.72
CA SER A 31 16.68 -23.69 7.33
C SER A 31 15.75 -24.52 6.43
N SER A 32 16.31 -25.48 5.68
CA SER A 32 15.50 -26.34 4.81
C SER A 32 14.45 -27.16 5.58
N GLU A 33 14.69 -27.44 6.86
CA GLU A 33 13.71 -28.11 7.74
C GLU A 33 12.58 -27.16 8.11
N GLU A 34 12.90 -25.96 8.61
CA GLU A 34 11.92 -24.93 8.96
C GLU A 34 11.10 -24.49 7.75
N THR A 35 11.70 -24.42 6.56
CA THR A 35 10.98 -24.14 5.31
C THR A 35 9.94 -25.22 4.99
N ARG A 36 10.30 -26.51 5.13
CA ARG A 36 9.34 -27.61 4.92
C ARG A 36 8.24 -27.60 5.96
N GLU A 37 8.59 -27.35 7.22
CA GLU A 37 7.64 -27.24 8.31
C GLU A 37 6.66 -26.07 8.08
N ALA A 38 7.17 -24.89 7.74
CA ALA A 38 6.35 -23.71 7.47
C ALA A 38 5.39 -23.96 6.30
N HIS A 39 5.87 -24.59 5.23
CA HIS A 39 5.03 -24.98 4.08
C HIS A 39 3.90 -25.92 4.51
N GLN A 40 4.20 -26.98 5.27
CA GLN A 40 3.20 -27.93 5.75
C GLN A 40 2.14 -27.27 6.64
N ILE A 41 2.57 -26.38 7.54
CA ILE A 41 1.64 -25.64 8.41
C ILE A 41 0.73 -24.73 7.58
N VAL A 42 1.27 -23.98 6.63
CA VAL A 42 0.49 -23.06 5.78
C VAL A 42 -0.53 -23.84 4.92
N GLU A 43 -0.13 -24.93 4.29
CA GLU A 43 -1.04 -25.76 3.49
C GLU A 43 -2.16 -26.38 4.35
N ALA A 44 -1.84 -26.80 5.59
CA ALA A 44 -2.86 -27.27 6.52
C ALA A 44 -3.86 -26.16 6.88
N MET A 45 -3.39 -24.93 7.13
CA MET A 45 -4.27 -23.79 7.44
C MET A 45 -5.21 -23.44 6.28
N LYS A 46 -4.73 -23.52 5.03
CA LYS A 46 -5.55 -23.21 3.84
C LYS A 46 -6.80 -24.10 3.71
N VAL A 47 -6.79 -25.30 4.30
CA VAL A 47 -7.90 -26.27 4.24
C VAL A 47 -8.62 -26.47 5.59
N ASP A 48 -8.13 -25.89 6.68
CA ASP A 48 -8.78 -25.92 7.99
C ASP A 48 -9.92 -24.89 8.04
N GLU A 49 -11.10 -25.28 8.53
CA GLU A 49 -12.26 -24.38 8.67
C GLU A 49 -12.00 -23.17 9.57
N ARG A 50 -11.06 -23.30 10.51
CA ARG A 50 -10.61 -22.21 11.40
C ARG A 50 -9.26 -21.62 10.97
N GLY A 51 -8.61 -22.19 9.95
CA GLY A 51 -7.34 -21.73 9.39
C GLY A 51 -6.27 -21.55 10.47
N PRO A 52 -5.77 -20.32 10.70
CA PRO A 52 -4.74 -20.05 11.69
C PRO A 52 -5.26 -20.02 13.13
N TYR A 53 -6.57 -20.19 13.37
CA TYR A 53 -7.20 -20.05 14.68
C TYR A 53 -7.59 -21.39 15.30
N SER A 54 -7.63 -21.45 16.64
CA SER A 54 -8.01 -22.66 17.38
C SER A 54 -9.36 -22.55 18.08
N ALA A 55 -9.68 -21.40 18.65
CA ALA A 55 -10.93 -21.14 19.36
C ALA A 55 -11.29 -19.65 19.29
N ILE A 56 -12.48 -19.28 19.76
CA ILE A 56 -12.84 -17.88 20.02
C ILE A 56 -12.80 -17.67 21.53
N LYS A 57 -12.15 -16.59 21.96
CA LYS A 57 -11.99 -16.25 23.38
C LYS A 57 -12.29 -14.79 23.62
N TRP A 58 -12.65 -14.50 24.86
CA TRP A 58 -12.74 -13.14 25.39
C TRP A 58 -11.41 -12.78 26.05
N TYR A 59 -10.87 -11.63 25.68
CA TYR A 59 -9.66 -11.04 26.25
C TYR A 59 -10.07 -9.77 26.99
N CYS A 60 -10.04 -9.81 28.31
CA CYS A 60 -10.52 -8.72 29.17
C CYS A 60 -9.41 -7.73 29.52
N ALA A 61 -9.79 -6.50 29.87
CA ALA A 61 -8.85 -5.43 30.18
C ALA A 61 -7.96 -5.70 31.40
N ASP A 62 -8.39 -6.59 32.31
CA ASP A 62 -7.59 -7.06 33.45
C ASP A 62 -6.53 -8.12 33.08
N GLY A 63 -6.43 -8.49 31.79
CA GLY A 63 -5.52 -9.52 31.27
C GLY A 63 -6.07 -10.94 31.36
N SER A 64 -7.25 -11.15 31.94
CA SER A 64 -7.87 -12.47 32.00
C SER A 64 -8.43 -12.89 30.64
N THR A 65 -8.40 -14.20 30.38
CA THR A 65 -8.91 -14.80 29.15
C THR A 65 -10.01 -15.81 29.46
N HIS A 66 -11.16 -15.68 28.80
CA HIS A 66 -12.35 -16.50 29.06
C HIS A 66 -12.88 -17.18 27.79
N PRO A 67 -13.64 -18.29 27.91
CA PRO A 67 -14.35 -18.89 26.78
C PRO A 67 -15.36 -17.92 26.14
N ALA A 68 -15.72 -18.16 24.87
CA ALA A 68 -16.73 -17.39 24.14
C ALA A 68 -18.19 -17.66 24.61
N ALA A 69 -18.45 -17.53 25.91
CA ALA A 69 -19.76 -17.71 26.53
C ALA A 69 -20.14 -16.46 27.33
N GLY A 70 -21.30 -15.87 27.02
CA GLY A 70 -21.78 -14.64 27.66
C GLY A 70 -20.87 -13.44 27.42
N THR A 71 -20.83 -12.52 28.40
CA THR A 71 -20.05 -11.27 28.36
C THR A 71 -19.15 -11.16 29.61
N PRO A 72 -18.15 -12.05 29.77
CA PRO A 72 -17.35 -12.16 30.99
C PRO A 72 -16.55 -10.89 31.28
N CYS A 73 -16.18 -10.14 30.24
CA CYS A 73 -15.41 -8.91 30.41
C CYS A 73 -16.23 -7.70 30.90
N ARG A 74 -17.57 -7.78 31.00
CA ARG A 74 -18.42 -6.63 31.34
C ARG A 74 -18.07 -6.04 32.71
N GLU A 75 -17.83 -6.89 33.70
CA GLU A 75 -17.45 -6.48 35.06
C GLU A 75 -15.93 -6.34 35.22
N LEU A 76 -15.15 -6.73 34.20
CA LEU A 76 -13.68 -6.74 34.19
C LEU A 76 -13.09 -5.59 33.36
N GLY A 77 -13.80 -4.45 33.30
CA GLY A 77 -13.33 -3.25 32.58
C GLY A 77 -13.52 -3.28 31.07
N GLY A 78 -14.29 -4.23 30.53
CA GLY A 78 -14.46 -4.43 29.10
C GLY A 78 -13.40 -5.35 28.50
N GLY A 79 -13.51 -5.64 27.21
CA GLY A 79 -12.62 -6.55 26.51
C GLY A 79 -13.06 -6.78 25.07
N ALA A 80 -12.27 -7.54 24.33
CA ALA A 80 -12.55 -7.90 22.96
C ALA A 80 -12.71 -9.41 22.80
N GLN A 81 -13.61 -9.81 21.90
CA GLN A 81 -13.75 -11.20 21.50
C GLN A 81 -13.11 -11.41 20.13
N HIS A 82 -12.15 -12.32 20.04
CA HIS A 82 -11.54 -12.68 18.77
C HIS A 82 -10.99 -14.12 18.78
N GLY A 83 -10.47 -14.54 17.63
CA GLY A 83 -9.83 -15.84 17.46
C GLY A 83 -8.54 -15.94 18.24
N GLU A 84 -8.35 -17.06 18.93
CA GLU A 84 -7.08 -17.46 19.53
C GLU A 84 -6.20 -18.12 18.46
N MET A 85 -4.96 -17.69 18.34
CA MET A 85 -3.98 -18.29 17.42
C MET A 85 -3.83 -19.80 17.68
N GLY A 86 -3.84 -20.60 16.63
CA GLY A 86 -3.67 -22.05 16.70
C GLY A 86 -2.22 -22.47 16.91
N PRO A 87 -1.96 -23.76 17.23
CA PRO A 87 -0.61 -24.29 17.42
C PRO A 87 0.30 -24.06 16.20
N GLY A 88 -0.23 -24.25 14.98
CA GLY A 88 0.52 -23.99 13.75
C GLY A 88 0.90 -22.52 13.61
N ALA A 89 -0.01 -21.59 13.91
CA ALA A 89 0.27 -20.15 13.78
C ALA A 89 1.30 -19.68 14.80
N ARG A 90 1.21 -20.16 16.05
CA ARG A 90 2.25 -19.93 17.07
C ARG A 90 3.60 -20.56 16.70
N ARG A 91 3.58 -21.71 16.00
CA ARG A 91 4.80 -22.33 15.52
C ARG A 91 5.46 -21.49 14.42
N LEU A 92 4.68 -20.96 13.47
CA LEU A 92 5.18 -20.01 12.47
C LEU A 92 5.71 -18.73 13.12
N GLU A 93 5.03 -18.21 14.13
CA GLU A 93 5.48 -17.03 14.90
C GLU A 93 6.82 -17.28 15.59
N ALA A 94 7.04 -18.47 16.15
CA ALA A 94 8.35 -18.88 16.69
C ALA A 94 9.45 -18.93 15.60
N LEU A 95 9.06 -19.16 14.35
CA LEU A 95 9.90 -19.03 13.16
C LEU A 95 9.92 -17.60 12.61
N ARG A 96 9.41 -16.59 13.33
CA ARG A 96 9.27 -15.20 12.88
C ARG A 96 8.53 -15.08 11.55
N VAL A 97 7.40 -15.77 11.42
CA VAL A 97 6.47 -15.71 10.29
C VAL A 97 5.07 -15.50 10.86
N HIS A 98 4.49 -14.32 10.65
CA HIS A 98 3.18 -13.97 11.21
C HIS A 98 2.08 -14.16 10.17
N VAL A 99 1.09 -15.01 10.47
CA VAL A 99 -0.02 -15.30 9.56
C VAL A 99 -1.35 -15.11 10.26
N GLY A 100 -2.38 -14.69 9.52
CA GLY A 100 -3.73 -14.56 10.08
C GLY A 100 -3.88 -13.52 11.20
N THR A 101 -2.99 -12.53 11.25
CA THR A 101 -2.97 -11.51 12.31
C THR A 101 -4.35 -10.87 12.49
N ILE A 102 -4.83 -10.85 13.73
CA ILE A 102 -6.00 -10.13 14.21
C ILE A 102 -5.48 -8.88 14.91
N LEU A 103 -5.68 -7.69 14.33
CA LEU A 103 -5.11 -6.45 14.87
C LEU A 103 -5.54 -6.24 16.31
N GLN A 104 -6.81 -6.50 16.63
CA GLN A 104 -7.37 -6.32 17.97
C GLN A 104 -6.62 -7.10 19.07
N GLY A 105 -6.01 -8.23 18.72
CA GLY A 105 -5.26 -9.09 19.63
C GLY A 105 -3.76 -8.80 19.69
N VAL A 106 -3.30 -7.74 19.01
CA VAL A 106 -1.88 -7.42 18.88
C VAL A 106 -1.55 -6.13 19.63
N ASP A 107 -0.46 -6.18 20.39
CA ASP A 107 0.14 -5.00 21.01
C ASP A 107 0.80 -4.13 19.92
N PRO A 108 0.37 -2.88 19.71
CA PRO A 108 0.95 -1.99 18.71
C PRO A 108 2.48 -1.88 18.81
N ASP A 109 3.03 -1.81 20.03
CA ASP A 109 4.48 -1.66 20.23
C ASP A 109 5.26 -2.91 19.78
N SER A 110 4.62 -4.09 19.83
CA SER A 110 5.23 -5.34 19.36
C SER A 110 5.31 -5.46 17.83
N VAL A 111 4.44 -4.75 17.10
CA VAL A 111 4.43 -4.76 15.62
C VAL A 111 5.42 -3.75 15.05
N VAL A 112 5.62 -2.63 15.77
CA VAL A 112 6.54 -1.56 15.39
C VAL A 112 7.97 -1.94 15.78
N ASP A 113 8.50 -2.92 15.07
CA ASP A 113 9.82 -3.47 15.32
C ASP A 113 10.90 -2.78 14.46
N SER A 114 11.17 -1.51 14.74
CA SER A 114 12.17 -0.73 13.99
C SER A 114 13.58 -1.35 14.07
N ALA A 115 13.89 -2.03 15.17
CA ALA A 115 15.18 -2.70 15.39
C ALA A 115 15.41 -3.89 14.43
N HIS A 116 14.34 -4.59 14.03
CA HIS A 116 14.38 -5.66 13.04
C HIS A 116 13.72 -5.24 11.72
N GLY A 117 13.76 -3.95 11.41
CA GLY A 117 13.36 -3.42 10.11
C GLY A 117 11.87 -3.54 9.80
N ASN A 118 11.00 -3.42 10.81
CA ASN A 118 9.54 -3.43 10.68
C ASN A 118 9.00 -4.69 9.98
N GLN A 119 9.61 -5.85 10.29
CA GLN A 119 9.34 -7.12 9.61
C GLN A 119 7.85 -7.50 9.66
N TRP A 120 7.21 -7.46 10.84
CA TRP A 120 5.80 -7.82 10.97
C TRP A 120 4.89 -6.88 10.16
N LEU A 121 5.13 -5.56 10.17
CA LEU A 121 4.39 -4.62 9.33
C LEU A 121 4.48 -4.96 7.83
N LYS A 122 5.67 -5.37 7.35
CA LYS A 122 5.85 -5.81 5.96
C LYS A 122 5.11 -7.12 5.67
N GLU A 123 5.04 -8.02 6.65
CA GLU A 123 4.28 -9.26 6.56
C GLU A 123 2.76 -9.03 6.53
N LEU A 124 2.24 -7.96 7.14
CA LEU A 124 0.84 -7.57 6.97
C LEU A 124 0.53 -7.21 5.51
N VAL A 125 1.41 -6.45 4.85
CA VAL A 125 1.27 -6.09 3.43
C VAL A 125 1.37 -7.33 2.54
N LEU A 126 2.35 -8.19 2.78
CA LEU A 126 2.54 -9.41 2.00
C LEU A 126 1.43 -10.44 2.24
N GLY A 127 0.95 -10.58 3.48
CA GLY A 127 -0.19 -11.42 3.83
C GLY A 127 -1.50 -10.93 3.18
N HIS A 128 -1.68 -9.61 3.06
CA HIS A 128 -2.80 -9.05 2.29
C HIS A 128 -2.68 -9.39 0.80
N TYR A 129 -1.49 -9.26 0.21
CA TYR A 129 -1.26 -9.68 -1.18
C TYR A 129 -1.61 -11.17 -1.38
N LEU A 130 -1.11 -12.06 -0.51
CA LEU A 130 -1.41 -13.49 -0.58
C LEU A 130 -2.90 -13.76 -0.45
N TYR A 131 -3.59 -13.05 0.45
CA TYR A 131 -5.04 -13.12 0.59
C TYR A 131 -5.74 -12.78 -0.74
N GLU A 132 -5.29 -11.75 -1.47
CA GLU A 132 -5.88 -11.35 -2.76
C GLU A 132 -5.58 -12.35 -3.89
N VAL A 133 -4.36 -12.86 -4.00
CA VAL A 133 -3.96 -13.74 -5.13
C VAL A 133 -4.29 -15.22 -4.91
N ASP A 134 -4.59 -15.64 -3.68
CA ASP A 134 -4.85 -17.03 -3.31
C ASP A 134 -6.25 -17.28 -2.70
N ASP A 135 -7.25 -16.51 -3.12
CA ASP A 135 -8.64 -16.64 -2.66
C ASP A 135 -8.76 -16.71 -1.12
N GLY A 136 -8.01 -15.86 -0.44
CA GLY A 136 -7.98 -15.76 1.02
C GLY A 136 -6.82 -16.48 1.70
N TRP A 137 -5.96 -17.21 0.99
CA TRP A 137 -4.74 -17.83 1.51
C TRP A 137 -4.99 -18.65 2.79
N VAL A 138 -4.25 -18.42 3.89
CA VAL A 138 -4.48 -19.11 5.19
C VAL A 138 -5.88 -18.83 5.77
N LEU A 139 -6.57 -17.78 5.31
CA LEU A 139 -7.94 -17.45 5.68
C LEU A 139 -8.98 -17.97 4.67
N ARG A 140 -8.59 -18.74 3.65
CA ARG A 140 -9.49 -19.21 2.56
C ARG A 140 -10.79 -19.81 3.08
N ARG A 141 -10.71 -20.62 4.14
CA ARG A 141 -11.90 -21.13 4.86
C ARG A 141 -12.21 -20.33 6.12
N ALA A 142 -11.19 -19.91 6.87
CA ALA A 142 -11.36 -19.16 8.12
C ALA A 142 -12.06 -17.80 7.98
N ARG A 143 -12.12 -17.20 6.78
CA ARG A 143 -12.94 -16.00 6.50
C ARG A 143 -14.44 -16.24 6.74
N TYR A 144 -14.85 -17.50 6.83
CA TYR A 144 -16.21 -17.93 7.20
C TYR A 144 -16.31 -18.41 8.66
N TYR A 145 -15.23 -18.36 9.45
CA TYR A 145 -15.23 -18.73 10.86
C TYR A 145 -15.81 -17.59 11.70
N ARG A 146 -17.12 -17.67 11.95
CA ARG A 146 -17.89 -16.64 12.67
C ARG A 146 -17.29 -16.36 14.05
N GLY A 147 -17.01 -15.09 14.32
CA GLY A 147 -16.56 -14.63 15.64
C GLY A 147 -15.04 -14.59 15.82
N ALA A 148 -14.27 -15.10 14.85
CA ALA A 148 -12.80 -15.01 14.89
C ALA A 148 -12.30 -13.57 14.73
N ARG A 149 -13.02 -12.75 13.95
CA ARG A 149 -12.68 -11.35 13.68
C ARG A 149 -13.94 -10.50 13.62
N GLN A 150 -13.95 -9.39 14.35
CA GLN A 150 -14.96 -8.33 14.27
C GLN A 150 -14.30 -7.11 13.61
N ILE A 151 -14.84 -6.68 12.49
CA ILE A 151 -14.24 -5.62 11.68
C ILE A 151 -14.25 -4.26 12.39
N GLU A 152 -15.23 -3.97 13.24
CA GLU A 152 -15.29 -2.73 14.02
C GLU A 152 -14.10 -2.59 14.99
N ASP A 153 -13.76 -3.69 15.66
CA ASP A 153 -12.60 -3.76 16.57
C ASP A 153 -11.29 -3.63 15.77
N GLU A 154 -11.22 -4.28 14.61
CA GLU A 154 -10.08 -4.18 13.71
C GLU A 154 -9.90 -2.77 13.14
N GLU A 155 -10.98 -2.08 12.79
CA GLU A 155 -10.97 -0.67 12.34
C GLU A 155 -10.48 0.27 13.46
N ALA A 156 -10.93 0.04 14.70
CA ALA A 156 -10.49 0.81 15.85
C ALA A 156 -9.00 0.63 16.10
N ARG A 157 -8.53 -0.63 16.14
CA ARG A 157 -7.13 -0.96 16.38
C ARG A 157 -6.22 -0.58 15.22
N GLY A 158 -6.68 -0.72 13.97
CA GLY A 158 -5.95 -0.27 12.80
C GLY A 158 -5.77 1.25 12.78
N ARG A 159 -6.82 2.01 13.15
CA ARG A 159 -6.69 3.47 13.33
C ARG A 159 -5.67 3.82 14.42
N GLU A 160 -5.69 3.13 15.56
CA GLU A 160 -4.73 3.36 16.64
C GLU A 160 -3.29 3.12 16.19
N LEU A 161 -3.03 1.96 15.55
CA LEU A 161 -1.71 1.63 15.02
C LEU A 161 -1.23 2.65 13.98
N LEU A 162 -2.07 2.98 12.99
CA LEU A 162 -1.70 3.94 11.94
C LEU A 162 -1.48 5.34 12.48
N THR A 163 -2.33 5.80 13.41
CA THR A 163 -2.17 7.10 14.07
C THR A 163 -0.87 7.17 14.84
N SER A 164 -0.53 6.09 15.57
CA SER A 164 0.74 6.02 16.32
C SER A 164 1.95 6.07 15.37
N LEU A 165 1.97 5.23 14.33
CA LEU A 165 3.04 5.21 13.32
C LEU A 165 3.24 6.57 12.63
N LEU A 166 2.14 7.22 12.24
CA LEU A 166 2.17 8.50 11.54
C LEU A 166 2.42 9.70 12.45
N SER A 167 2.49 9.50 13.77
CA SER A 167 2.87 10.54 14.74
C SER A 167 4.38 10.68 14.92
N ASP A 168 5.17 9.75 14.39
CA ASP A 168 6.64 9.80 14.38
C ASP A 168 7.16 10.25 12.99
N PRO A 169 7.65 11.49 12.86
CA PRO A 169 8.19 12.00 11.60
C PRO A 169 9.49 11.31 11.15
N GLU A 170 10.30 10.77 12.07
CA GLU A 170 11.52 10.04 11.70
C GLU A 170 11.16 8.69 11.09
N TRP A 171 10.27 7.94 11.76
CA TRP A 171 9.77 6.68 11.24
C TRP A 171 9.08 6.87 9.88
N THR A 172 8.22 7.89 9.76
CA THR A 172 7.46 8.17 8.54
C THR A 172 8.37 8.51 7.36
N ARG A 173 9.39 9.35 7.54
CA ARG A 173 10.36 9.68 6.48
C ARG A 173 11.16 8.45 6.01
N GLY A 174 11.53 7.57 6.94
CA GLY A 174 12.26 6.34 6.63
C GLY A 174 11.41 5.25 5.97
N ASN A 175 10.11 5.20 6.30
CA ASN A 175 9.21 4.09 5.98
C ASN A 175 8.00 4.51 5.14
N PHE A 176 8.05 5.64 4.43
CA PHE A 176 6.88 6.19 3.74
C PHE A 176 6.19 5.20 2.77
N LEU A 177 6.96 4.41 2.01
CA LEU A 177 6.39 3.35 1.16
C LEU A 177 5.65 2.29 2.00
N LEU A 178 6.22 1.86 3.12
CA LEU A 178 5.55 0.90 4.00
C LEU A 178 4.28 1.51 4.62
N ALA A 179 4.36 2.76 5.09
CA ALA A 179 3.22 3.49 5.64
C ALA A 179 2.07 3.63 4.63
N SER A 180 2.37 4.00 3.38
CA SER A 180 1.36 4.14 2.33
C SER A 180 0.67 2.80 2.03
N ARG A 181 1.42 1.69 2.04
CA ARG A 181 0.84 0.35 1.86
C ARG A 181 0.00 -0.09 3.07
N LEU A 182 0.46 0.15 4.29
CA LEU A 182 -0.30 -0.15 5.51
C LEU A 182 -1.62 0.61 5.56
N VAL A 183 -1.62 1.91 5.28
CA VAL A 183 -2.86 2.70 5.21
C VAL A 183 -3.80 2.10 4.16
N SER A 184 -3.29 1.66 3.01
CA SER A 184 -4.15 1.09 1.96
C SER A 184 -4.77 -0.27 2.28
N ILE A 185 -4.19 -1.05 3.22
CA ILE A 185 -4.60 -2.44 3.47
C ILE A 185 -5.21 -2.68 4.85
N LEU A 186 -4.85 -1.88 5.86
CA LEU A 186 -5.37 -2.06 7.21
C LEU A 186 -6.77 -1.46 7.33
N PRO A 187 -7.73 -2.16 7.95
CA PRO A 187 -9.02 -1.58 8.26
C PRO A 187 -8.84 -0.42 9.24
N HIS A 188 -9.36 0.74 8.90
CA HIS A 188 -9.32 1.92 9.77
C HIS A 188 -10.42 2.92 9.39
N THR A 189 -10.79 3.00 8.11
CA THR A 189 -11.99 3.73 7.70
C THR A 189 -13.24 2.93 8.11
N GLY A 190 -14.19 3.56 8.82
CA GLY A 190 -15.49 2.92 9.08
C GLY A 190 -15.98 2.86 10.52
N GLY A 191 -15.19 3.20 11.54
CA GLY A 191 -15.48 2.99 12.98
C GLY A 191 -16.94 3.21 13.40
N GLY A 192 -17.77 2.18 13.22
CA GLY A 192 -19.23 2.18 13.48
C GLY A 192 -20.07 3.30 12.85
N THR A 193 -19.50 4.16 12.00
CA THR A 193 -20.12 5.45 11.60
C THR A 193 -20.23 5.67 10.10
N ASP A 194 -19.61 4.81 9.28
CA ASP A 194 -19.96 4.79 7.86
C ASP A 194 -21.35 4.18 7.69
N ALA A 195 -22.34 5.07 7.52
CA ALA A 195 -23.74 4.70 7.36
C ALA A 195 -23.94 3.68 6.22
N ARG A 196 -23.05 3.63 5.21
CA ARG A 196 -23.14 2.62 4.17
C ARG A 196 -22.65 1.26 4.62
N THR A 197 -21.46 1.19 5.20
CA THR A 197 -20.94 -0.06 5.75
C THR A 197 -21.92 -0.66 6.77
N GLN A 198 -22.53 0.16 7.61
CA GLN A 198 -23.60 -0.28 8.51
C GLN A 198 -24.84 -0.78 7.76
N ARG A 199 -25.28 -0.09 6.69
CA ARG A 199 -26.39 -0.57 5.84
C ARG A 199 -26.07 -1.91 5.19
N VAL A 200 -24.88 -2.10 4.64
CA VAL A 200 -24.42 -3.38 4.06
C VAL A 200 -24.47 -4.49 5.11
N ARG A 201 -23.93 -4.24 6.31
CA ARG A 201 -23.92 -5.22 7.42
C ARG A 201 -25.33 -5.56 7.92
N ASN A 202 -26.22 -4.56 8.03
CA ASN A 202 -27.62 -4.74 8.43
C ASN A 202 -28.39 -5.55 7.38
N LEU A 203 -28.30 -5.16 6.10
CA LEU A 203 -28.91 -5.89 4.99
C LEU A 203 -28.44 -7.34 4.94
N ALA A 204 -27.13 -7.58 5.06
CA ALA A 204 -26.58 -8.93 5.10
C ALA A 204 -27.12 -9.77 6.27
N THR A 205 -27.35 -9.14 7.44
CA THR A 205 -27.92 -9.79 8.62
C THR A 205 -29.40 -10.12 8.43
N GLU A 206 -30.18 -9.19 7.90
CA GLU A 206 -31.60 -9.40 7.58
C GLU A 206 -31.78 -10.49 6.53
N ILE A 207 -30.97 -10.50 5.47
CA ILE A 207 -30.99 -11.53 4.43
C ILE A 207 -30.65 -12.90 5.04
N ALA A 208 -29.61 -13.01 5.86
CA ALA A 208 -29.24 -14.27 6.51
C ALA A 208 -30.31 -14.77 7.50
N THR A 209 -31.12 -13.87 8.06
CA THR A 209 -32.25 -14.22 8.94
C THR A 209 -33.41 -14.80 8.13
N MET A 210 -33.67 -14.27 6.94
CA MET A 210 -34.71 -14.75 6.03
C MET A 210 -34.31 -16.02 5.28
N GLU A 211 -33.02 -16.14 4.95
CA GLU A 211 -32.49 -17.21 4.12
C GLU A 211 -31.17 -17.74 4.73
N PRO A 212 -31.23 -18.86 5.46
CA PRO A 212 -30.06 -19.46 6.10
C PRO A 212 -28.90 -19.78 5.13
N GLY A 213 -29.20 -20.04 3.85
CA GLY A 213 -28.19 -20.25 2.80
C GLY A 213 -27.24 -19.05 2.59
N PHE A 214 -27.65 -17.85 2.99
CA PHE A 214 -26.83 -16.63 2.89
C PHE A 214 -25.86 -16.43 4.06
N LEU A 215 -25.96 -17.25 5.12
CA LEU A 215 -25.17 -17.09 6.35
C LEU A 215 -23.66 -17.06 6.09
N ARG A 216 -23.19 -17.88 5.13
CA ARG A 216 -21.78 -17.92 4.74
C ARG A 216 -21.29 -16.57 4.18
N LEU A 217 -22.04 -15.97 3.25
CA LEU A 217 -21.70 -14.65 2.71
C LEU A 217 -21.79 -13.56 3.78
N ARG A 218 -22.80 -13.61 4.66
CA ARG A 218 -22.92 -12.68 5.79
C ARG A 218 -21.71 -12.73 6.72
N ILE A 219 -21.19 -13.93 7.03
CA ILE A 219 -20.00 -14.05 7.88
C ILE A 219 -18.79 -13.39 7.21
N LYS A 220 -18.55 -13.65 5.93
CA LYS A 220 -17.46 -13.01 5.18
C LYS A 220 -17.57 -11.49 5.16
N ILE A 221 -18.74 -10.94 4.82
CA ILE A 221 -19.01 -9.48 4.79
C ILE A 221 -18.74 -8.82 6.16
N HIS A 222 -18.97 -9.54 7.26
CA HIS A 222 -18.75 -9.03 8.62
C HIS A 222 -17.31 -9.21 9.11
N SER A 223 -16.59 -10.21 8.62
CA SER A 223 -15.23 -10.53 9.11
C SER A 223 -14.12 -9.98 8.21
N VAL A 224 -14.26 -10.10 6.88
CA VAL A 224 -13.27 -9.63 5.89
C VAL A 224 -14.00 -9.07 4.66
N PRO A 225 -14.56 -7.85 4.75
CA PRO A 225 -15.22 -7.20 3.62
C PRO A 225 -14.26 -6.98 2.46
N SER A 226 -14.73 -7.15 1.22
CA SER A 226 -13.91 -6.99 0.01
C SER A 226 -14.75 -6.75 -1.25
N ARG A 227 -14.12 -6.27 -2.33
CA ARG A 227 -14.79 -6.09 -3.64
C ARG A 227 -15.49 -7.35 -4.14
N ASP A 228 -15.03 -8.52 -3.73
CA ASP A 228 -15.62 -9.81 -4.08
C ASP A 228 -16.97 -10.08 -3.44
N ASP A 229 -17.37 -9.31 -2.42
CA ASP A 229 -18.70 -9.39 -1.84
C ASP A 229 -19.79 -9.12 -2.87
N LEU A 230 -19.55 -8.15 -3.78
CA LEU A 230 -20.48 -7.85 -4.86
C LEU A 230 -20.69 -9.06 -5.77
N ARG A 231 -19.60 -9.68 -6.23
CA ARG A 231 -19.65 -10.89 -7.07
C ARG A 231 -20.34 -12.05 -6.34
N GLY A 232 -20.08 -12.20 -5.04
CA GLY A 232 -20.73 -13.21 -4.21
C GLY A 232 -22.25 -13.01 -4.11
N VAL A 233 -22.71 -11.77 -3.93
CA VAL A 233 -24.13 -11.42 -3.90
C VAL A 233 -24.78 -11.58 -5.27
N GLU A 234 -24.11 -11.20 -6.36
CA GLU A 234 -24.58 -11.41 -7.74
C GLU A 234 -24.73 -12.89 -8.08
N ALA A 235 -23.74 -13.72 -7.72
CA ALA A 235 -23.82 -15.16 -7.89
C ALA A 235 -24.98 -15.77 -7.07
N TYR A 236 -25.17 -15.31 -5.83
CA TYR A 236 -26.28 -15.76 -5.00
C TYR A 236 -27.64 -15.40 -5.62
N LEU A 237 -27.79 -14.17 -6.11
CA LEU A 237 -28.96 -13.70 -6.85
C LEU A 237 -29.25 -14.55 -8.08
N ALA A 238 -28.23 -14.89 -8.86
CA ALA A 238 -28.38 -15.71 -10.07
C ALA A 238 -28.88 -17.14 -9.77
N THR A 239 -28.50 -17.72 -8.63
CA THR A 239 -28.90 -19.09 -8.27
C THR A 239 -30.29 -19.18 -7.64
N ARG A 240 -30.72 -18.19 -6.87
CA ARG A 240 -32.00 -18.22 -6.13
C ARG A 240 -33.14 -17.47 -6.83
N GLY A 241 -32.82 -16.52 -7.70
CA GLY A 241 -33.79 -15.60 -8.29
C GLY A 241 -34.19 -14.46 -7.34
N ALA A 242 -34.58 -13.32 -7.90
CA ALA A 242 -34.98 -12.13 -7.16
C ALA A 242 -36.51 -12.01 -7.07
N THR A 243 -37.16 -12.77 -6.20
CA THR A 243 -38.62 -12.67 -6.00
C THR A 243 -38.98 -12.28 -4.57
N GLY A 244 -40.00 -11.44 -4.44
CA GLY A 244 -40.54 -11.00 -3.14
C GLY A 244 -39.54 -10.19 -2.31
N ALA A 245 -39.76 -10.17 -0.99
CA ALA A 245 -38.99 -9.35 -0.05
C ALA A 245 -37.50 -9.72 0.00
N LEU A 246 -37.15 -11.00 -0.21
CA LEU A 246 -35.76 -11.45 -0.26
C LEU A 246 -35.03 -10.89 -1.48
N GLY A 247 -35.66 -10.92 -2.66
CA GLY A 247 -35.11 -10.34 -3.89
C GLY A 247 -34.81 -8.84 -3.73
N THR A 248 -35.77 -8.08 -3.18
CA THR A 248 -35.59 -6.64 -2.93
C THR A 248 -34.41 -6.35 -2.00
N LYS A 249 -34.22 -7.13 -0.93
CA LYS A 249 -33.08 -6.95 -0.01
C LYS A 249 -31.75 -7.33 -0.65
N LEU A 250 -31.70 -8.42 -1.42
CA LEU A 250 -30.50 -8.82 -2.16
C LEU A 250 -30.11 -7.79 -3.22
N ASP A 251 -31.08 -7.25 -3.97
CA ASP A 251 -30.84 -6.17 -4.93
C ASP A 251 -30.37 -4.89 -4.24
N SER A 252 -30.93 -4.57 -3.06
CA SER A 252 -30.48 -3.43 -2.24
C SER A 252 -29.05 -3.63 -1.74
N LEU A 253 -28.70 -4.83 -1.29
CA LEU A 253 -27.35 -5.18 -0.87
C LEU A 253 -26.36 -5.09 -2.05
N ARG A 254 -26.71 -5.65 -3.21
CA ARG A 254 -25.94 -5.51 -4.45
C ARG A 254 -25.73 -4.03 -4.78
N GLY A 255 -26.77 -3.22 -4.70
CA GLY A 255 -26.71 -1.78 -4.95
C GLY A 255 -25.77 -1.05 -3.99
N GLU A 256 -25.86 -1.29 -2.68
CA GLU A 256 -24.96 -0.66 -1.71
C GLU A 256 -23.51 -1.12 -1.87
N LEU A 257 -23.26 -2.40 -2.17
CA LEU A 257 -21.92 -2.93 -2.46
C LEU A 257 -21.35 -2.34 -3.76
N ALA A 258 -22.13 -2.30 -4.84
CA ALA A 258 -21.72 -1.71 -6.11
C ALA A 258 -21.33 -0.24 -5.93
N LYS A 259 -22.18 0.51 -5.20
CA LYS A 259 -21.91 1.90 -4.84
C LYS A 259 -20.68 2.04 -3.93
N GLN A 260 -20.47 1.15 -2.97
CA GLN A 260 -19.32 1.19 -2.03
C GLN A 260 -17.99 1.06 -2.77
N TYR A 261 -17.98 0.34 -3.89
CA TYR A 261 -16.80 0.12 -4.71
C TYR A 261 -16.81 0.95 -6.01
N ASP A 262 -17.76 1.88 -6.15
CA ASP A 262 -17.96 2.73 -7.33
C ASP A 262 -16.87 3.83 -7.41
N PRO A 263 -16.07 3.83 -8.48
CA PRO A 263 -15.11 4.89 -8.82
C PRO A 263 -15.68 6.32 -8.75
N ALA A 264 -16.92 6.54 -9.20
CA ALA A 264 -17.54 7.87 -9.28
C ALA A 264 -17.76 8.48 -7.90
N GLN A 265 -18.05 7.65 -6.89
CA GLN A 265 -18.17 8.12 -5.51
C GLN A 265 -16.85 8.55 -4.90
N GLY A 266 -15.73 8.07 -5.44
CA GLY A 266 -14.44 8.57 -5.03
C GLY A 266 -14.26 10.06 -5.36
N ARG A 267 -14.92 10.59 -6.40
CA ARG A 267 -14.94 12.03 -6.71
C ARG A 267 -15.69 12.82 -5.64
N ASP A 268 -16.88 12.36 -5.26
CA ASP A 268 -17.67 12.99 -4.20
C ASP A 268 -16.98 12.85 -2.84
N ALA A 269 -16.31 11.73 -2.59
CA ALA A 269 -15.57 11.46 -1.36
C ALA A 269 -14.42 12.45 -1.14
N LEU A 270 -13.82 13.01 -2.20
CA LEU A 270 -12.78 14.05 -2.04
C LEU A 270 -13.31 15.27 -1.28
N ALA A 271 -14.58 15.65 -1.48
CA ALA A 271 -15.17 16.83 -0.85
C ALA A 271 -15.13 16.80 0.69
N ARG A 272 -15.16 15.60 1.30
CA ARG A 272 -15.17 15.47 2.76
C ARG A 272 -13.83 15.89 3.38
N PHE A 273 -12.73 15.71 2.66
CA PHE A 273 -11.39 15.96 3.17
C PHE A 273 -11.07 17.45 3.29
N GLU A 274 -11.81 18.32 2.61
CA GLU A 274 -11.64 19.78 2.74
C GLU A 274 -11.83 20.30 4.17
N ARG A 275 -12.52 19.53 5.02
CA ARG A 275 -12.72 19.82 6.44
C ARG A 275 -11.79 19.05 7.38
N LEU A 276 -11.02 18.10 6.85
CA LEU A 276 -10.14 17.21 7.61
C LEU A 276 -8.66 17.57 7.47
N VAL A 277 -8.33 18.36 6.44
CA VAL A 277 -6.96 18.81 6.16
C VAL A 277 -6.82 20.32 6.37
N GLU A 278 -5.58 20.78 6.43
CA GLU A 278 -5.22 22.19 6.55
C GLU A 278 -5.74 23.04 5.39
N PRO A 279 -5.98 24.35 5.60
CA PRO A 279 -6.55 25.25 4.58
C PRO A 279 -5.81 25.24 3.23
N GLU A 280 -4.49 25.09 3.26
CA GLU A 280 -3.63 25.05 2.08
C GLU A 280 -3.95 23.82 1.20
N VAL A 281 -3.92 22.62 1.80
CA VAL A 281 -4.28 21.37 1.12
C VAL A 281 -5.74 21.37 0.70
N ALA A 282 -6.64 21.93 1.52
CA ALA A 282 -8.05 22.04 1.19
C ALA A 282 -8.29 22.96 -0.03
N SER A 283 -7.49 24.01 -0.19
CA SER A 283 -7.56 24.91 -1.35
C SER A 283 -7.12 24.22 -2.64
N GLU A 284 -6.00 23.51 -2.60
CA GLU A 284 -5.53 22.74 -3.75
C GLU A 284 -6.49 21.58 -4.09
N LEU A 285 -7.11 20.97 -3.08
CA LEU A 285 -8.15 19.96 -3.28
C LEU A 285 -9.38 20.51 -4.00
N ARG A 286 -9.86 21.72 -3.65
CA ARG A 286 -10.93 22.39 -4.40
C ARG A 286 -10.54 22.58 -5.87
N ALA A 287 -9.33 23.06 -6.12
CA ALA A 287 -8.85 23.26 -7.49
C ALA A 287 -8.73 21.94 -8.28
N VAL A 288 -8.36 20.83 -7.62
CA VAL A 288 -8.41 19.48 -8.22
C VAL A 288 -9.84 19.11 -8.59
N ARG A 289 -10.80 19.27 -7.67
CA ARG A 289 -12.21 18.93 -7.93
C ARG A 289 -12.80 19.74 -9.07
N GLU A 290 -12.58 21.06 -9.09
CA GLU A 290 -13.01 21.93 -10.18
C GLU A 290 -12.42 21.51 -11.54
N ALA A 291 -11.16 21.05 -11.57
CA ALA A 291 -10.56 20.53 -12.79
C ALA A 291 -11.16 19.19 -13.23
N MET A 292 -11.55 18.32 -12.28
CA MET A 292 -12.25 17.07 -12.58
C MET A 292 -13.67 17.32 -13.10
N ASP A 293 -14.36 18.34 -12.57
CA ASP A 293 -15.72 18.70 -12.99
C ASP A 293 -15.76 19.24 -14.44
N ARG A 294 -14.67 19.85 -14.90
CA ARG A 294 -14.49 20.23 -16.32
C ARG A 294 -14.25 19.04 -17.24
N GLY A 295 -13.99 17.85 -16.70
CA GLY A 295 -13.76 16.62 -17.42
C GLY A 295 -12.34 16.07 -17.27
N ALA A 296 -12.16 14.82 -17.70
CA ALA A 296 -10.86 14.16 -17.69
C ALA A 296 -9.86 14.93 -18.55
N SER A 297 -8.78 15.40 -17.92
CA SER A 297 -7.78 16.25 -18.58
C SER A 297 -6.41 16.08 -17.96
N ARG A 298 -5.38 16.44 -18.70
CA ARG A 298 -4.00 16.51 -18.16
C ARG A 298 -3.83 17.63 -17.15
N GLU A 299 -4.63 18.68 -17.22
CA GLU A 299 -4.65 19.71 -16.18
C GLU A 299 -5.06 19.09 -14.83
N ALA A 300 -6.16 18.32 -14.81
CA ALA A 300 -6.63 17.62 -13.62
C ALA A 300 -5.55 16.67 -13.07
N LEU A 301 -4.96 15.83 -13.93
CA LEU A 301 -3.87 14.92 -13.54
C LEU A 301 -2.64 15.67 -13.00
N GLY A 302 -2.28 16.80 -13.59
CA GLY A 302 -1.19 17.65 -13.14
C GLY A 302 -1.43 18.24 -11.75
N ARG A 303 -2.66 18.72 -11.49
CA ARG A 303 -3.06 19.21 -10.16
C ARG A 303 -3.05 18.10 -9.12
N MET A 304 -3.54 16.91 -9.47
CA MET A 304 -3.50 15.74 -8.58
C MET A 304 -2.07 15.35 -8.23
N ALA A 305 -1.14 15.39 -9.19
CA ALA A 305 0.27 15.10 -8.94
C ALA A 305 0.91 16.10 -7.95
N SER A 306 0.70 17.39 -8.16
CA SER A 306 1.20 18.43 -7.26
C SER A 306 0.65 18.30 -5.85
N LEU A 307 -0.67 18.10 -5.72
CA LEU A 307 -1.32 17.90 -4.42
C LEU A 307 -0.83 16.64 -3.71
N ALA A 308 -0.63 15.54 -4.45
CA ALA A 308 -0.09 14.31 -3.87
C ALA A 308 1.32 14.51 -3.29
N ALA A 309 2.19 15.23 -3.99
CA ALA A 309 3.53 15.55 -3.51
C ALA A 309 3.49 16.48 -2.27
N GLU A 310 2.59 17.46 -2.26
CA GLU A 310 2.39 18.35 -1.11
C GLU A 310 1.91 17.59 0.13
N ILE A 311 0.91 16.71 -0.04
CA ILE A 311 0.41 15.88 1.06
C ILE A 311 1.54 15.06 1.68
N ARG A 312 2.40 14.43 0.87
CA ARG A 312 3.55 13.68 1.40
C ARG A 312 4.48 14.58 2.23
N ARG A 313 4.80 15.80 1.76
CA ARG A 313 5.61 16.76 2.51
C ARG A 313 4.96 17.15 3.84
N SER A 314 3.66 17.45 3.83
CA SER A 314 2.90 17.77 5.04
C SER A 314 2.92 16.64 6.06
N VAL A 315 2.80 15.38 5.60
CA VAL A 315 2.87 14.19 6.46
C VAL A 315 4.26 14.04 7.07
N GLU A 316 5.33 14.16 6.27
CA GLU A 316 6.72 14.03 6.75
C GLU A 316 7.14 15.15 7.73
N ALA A 317 6.44 16.29 7.73
CA ALA A 317 6.75 17.47 8.55
C ALA A 317 5.93 17.56 9.85
N SER A 318 4.91 16.72 10.02
CA SER A 318 3.94 16.84 11.12
C SER A 318 4.02 15.66 12.09
N PRO A 319 4.01 15.88 13.41
CA PRO A 319 3.84 14.82 14.41
C PRO A 319 2.36 14.51 14.71
N ASP A 320 1.40 15.20 14.10
CA ASP A 320 -0.03 14.93 14.29
C ASP A 320 -0.44 13.69 13.49
N GLY A 321 -0.40 12.52 14.14
CA GLY A 321 -0.74 11.25 13.53
C GLY A 321 -2.18 11.14 13.03
N ARG A 322 -3.13 11.86 13.63
CA ARG A 322 -4.55 11.82 13.20
C ARG A 322 -4.72 12.60 11.91
N LEU A 323 -4.19 13.82 11.88
CA LEU A 323 -4.17 14.64 10.68
C LEU A 323 -3.37 13.96 9.56
N ASN A 324 -2.25 13.31 9.89
CA ASN A 324 -1.47 12.56 8.92
C ASN A 324 -2.23 11.34 8.37
N LEU A 325 -3.04 10.66 9.18
CA LEU A 325 -3.91 9.59 8.68
C LEU A 325 -4.95 10.13 7.70
N ASP A 326 -5.61 11.24 8.00
CA ASP A 326 -6.57 11.89 7.08
C ASP A 326 -5.90 12.32 5.76
N ARG A 327 -4.67 12.84 5.84
CA ARG A 327 -3.84 13.18 4.68
C ARG A 327 -3.48 11.95 3.85
N MET A 328 -3.08 10.84 4.49
CA MET A 328 -2.73 9.60 3.80
C MET A 328 -3.96 8.95 3.13
N ASP A 329 -5.13 9.03 3.77
CA ASP A 329 -6.41 8.63 3.17
C ASP A 329 -6.76 9.48 1.95
N LEU A 330 -6.61 10.81 2.05
CA LEU A 330 -6.77 11.72 0.91
C LEU A 330 -5.79 11.36 -0.22
N LEU A 331 -4.53 11.11 0.09
CA LEU A 331 -3.50 10.71 -0.88
C LEU A 331 -3.88 9.41 -1.59
N GLY A 332 -4.32 8.38 -0.86
CA GLY A 332 -4.78 7.12 -1.45
C GLY A 332 -5.95 7.32 -2.40
N LEU A 333 -6.95 8.10 -1.98
CA LEU A 333 -8.10 8.44 -2.81
C LEU A 333 -7.71 9.24 -4.05
N LEU A 334 -6.82 10.21 -3.91
CA LEU A 334 -6.31 11.05 -5.00
C LEU A 334 -5.55 10.21 -6.05
N GLN A 335 -4.73 9.25 -5.61
CA GLN A 335 -4.01 8.33 -6.51
C GLN A 335 -4.97 7.42 -7.29
N ALA A 336 -6.02 6.91 -6.62
CA ALA A 336 -7.06 6.12 -7.27
C ALA A 336 -7.85 6.94 -8.31
N GLN A 337 -8.24 8.18 -7.97
CA GLN A 337 -8.92 9.07 -8.90
C GLN A 337 -8.02 9.45 -10.09
N ALA A 338 -6.74 9.71 -9.86
CA ALA A 338 -5.80 9.99 -10.94
C ALA A 338 -5.61 8.79 -11.89
N PHE A 339 -5.66 7.56 -11.39
CA PHE A 339 -5.70 6.37 -12.24
C PHE A 339 -6.96 6.36 -13.11
N LEU A 340 -8.14 6.57 -12.53
CA LEU A 340 -9.41 6.57 -13.25
C LEU A 340 -9.48 7.67 -14.31
N VAL A 341 -9.12 8.91 -13.95
CA VAL A 341 -9.05 10.04 -14.89
C VAL A 341 -8.11 9.73 -16.06
N SER A 342 -6.98 9.05 -15.80
CA SER A 342 -6.07 8.66 -16.88
C SER A 342 -6.68 7.65 -17.87
N GLN A 343 -7.58 6.77 -17.40
CA GLN A 343 -8.28 5.80 -18.23
C GLN A 343 -9.40 6.45 -19.05
N GLU A 344 -10.01 7.53 -18.55
CA GLU A 344 -11.06 8.29 -19.24
C GLU A 344 -10.53 9.20 -20.36
N LEU A 345 -9.23 9.55 -20.34
CA LEU A 345 -8.62 10.28 -21.44
C LEU A 345 -8.76 9.51 -22.76
N ARG A 346 -9.12 10.21 -23.83
CA ARG A 346 -9.14 9.65 -25.19
C ARG A 346 -7.74 9.15 -25.56
N PRO A 347 -7.58 8.10 -26.37
CA PRO A 347 -6.26 7.57 -26.75
C PRO A 347 -5.29 8.63 -27.26
N GLU A 348 -5.78 9.57 -28.08
CA GLU A 348 -5.03 10.72 -28.59
C GLU A 348 -4.58 11.70 -27.49
N ASP A 349 -5.33 11.80 -26.39
CA ASP A 349 -5.04 12.69 -25.26
C ASP A 349 -4.20 12.01 -24.16
N ARG A 350 -4.05 10.68 -24.18
CA ARG A 350 -3.30 9.92 -23.18
C ARG A 350 -1.79 10.17 -23.25
N ALA A 351 -1.26 10.34 -24.46
CA ALA A 351 0.18 10.41 -24.71
C ALA A 351 0.58 11.81 -25.19
N PRO A 352 1.56 12.50 -24.57
CA PRO A 352 1.93 13.83 -25.01
C PRO A 352 2.38 13.89 -26.46
N GLU A 353 1.83 14.86 -27.20
CA GLU A 353 1.92 14.94 -28.66
C GLU A 353 3.36 15.13 -29.17
N SER A 354 4.25 15.67 -28.33
CA SER A 354 5.65 15.91 -28.67
C SER A 354 6.60 15.34 -27.62
N ARG A 355 7.85 15.09 -28.04
CA ARG A 355 8.97 14.70 -27.14
C ARG A 355 9.08 15.66 -25.96
N LEU A 356 9.05 16.96 -26.24
CA LEU A 356 9.11 18.01 -25.23
C LEU A 356 7.95 17.92 -24.23
N ALA A 357 6.72 17.71 -24.73
CA ALA A 357 5.56 17.56 -23.87
C ALA A 357 5.67 16.31 -22.98
N ARG A 358 6.23 15.20 -23.49
CA ARG A 358 6.49 13.98 -22.69
C ARG A 358 7.51 14.22 -21.60
N ILE A 359 8.64 14.83 -21.92
CA ILE A 359 9.70 15.14 -20.96
C ILE A 359 9.17 16.03 -19.83
N ARG A 360 8.39 17.06 -20.18
CA ARG A 360 7.72 17.92 -19.18
C ARG A 360 6.70 17.16 -18.34
N TRP A 361 6.01 16.19 -18.94
CA TRP A 361 5.04 15.36 -18.25
C TRP A 361 5.68 14.41 -17.23
N LEU A 362 6.92 13.96 -17.47
CA LEU A 362 7.64 13.07 -16.54
C LEU A 362 7.73 13.63 -15.12
N ALA A 363 7.84 14.95 -14.96
CA ALA A 363 7.81 15.59 -13.64
C ALA A 363 6.55 15.23 -12.83
N ARG A 364 5.38 15.09 -13.48
CA ARG A 364 4.13 14.69 -12.83
C ARG A 364 4.13 13.23 -12.39
N TYR A 365 4.82 12.36 -13.13
CA TYR A 365 5.05 11.00 -12.65
C TYR A 365 6.03 10.97 -11.48
N PHE A 366 7.08 11.79 -11.49
CA PHE A 366 8.03 11.85 -10.39
C PHE A 366 7.39 12.37 -9.11
N ASP A 367 6.54 13.40 -9.20
CA ASP A 367 5.69 13.88 -8.09
C ASP A 367 4.85 12.76 -7.49
N ARG A 368 4.15 11.99 -8.32
CA ARG A 368 3.30 10.90 -7.85
C ARG A 368 4.09 9.69 -7.34
N ALA A 369 5.22 9.36 -7.97
CA ALA A 369 6.10 8.28 -7.52
C ALA A 369 6.76 8.63 -6.19
N TYR A 370 7.13 9.88 -5.99
CA TYR A 370 7.47 10.43 -4.68
C TYR A 370 6.27 10.31 -3.74
N ALA A 371 5.10 10.84 -4.08
CA ALA A 371 3.94 10.77 -3.20
C ALA A 371 3.56 9.34 -2.77
N SER A 372 3.79 8.32 -3.61
CA SER A 372 3.54 6.91 -3.24
C SER A 372 4.66 6.24 -2.43
N GLY A 373 5.81 6.88 -2.27
CA GLY A 373 6.97 6.34 -1.53
C GLY A 373 8.02 5.66 -2.39
N PHE A 374 7.86 5.58 -3.71
CA PHE A 374 8.81 4.92 -4.63
C PHE A 374 10.11 5.73 -4.80
N LEU A 375 10.01 7.06 -4.81
CA LEU A 375 11.16 7.96 -4.88
C LEU A 375 11.31 8.71 -3.55
N SER A 376 12.54 9.02 -3.16
CA SER A 376 12.82 10.01 -2.11
C SER A 376 12.71 11.44 -2.65
N GLY A 377 12.64 12.42 -1.74
CA GLY A 377 12.61 13.84 -2.13
C GLY A 377 13.82 14.24 -2.99
N ARG A 378 15.02 13.79 -2.59
CA ARG A 378 16.27 14.02 -3.34
C ARG A 378 16.27 13.38 -4.72
N GLU A 379 15.76 12.15 -4.86
CA GLU A 379 15.66 11.47 -6.15
C GLU A 379 14.68 12.20 -7.07
N ARG A 380 13.52 12.63 -6.54
CA ARG A 380 12.54 13.44 -7.27
C ARG A 380 13.17 14.74 -7.78
N GLU A 381 13.82 15.51 -6.91
CA GLU A 381 14.46 16.79 -7.27
C GLU A 381 15.52 16.62 -8.35
N ALA A 382 16.35 15.56 -8.26
CA ALA A 382 17.35 15.27 -9.28
C ALA A 382 16.75 14.94 -10.65
N LEU A 383 15.65 14.18 -10.68
CA LEU A 383 14.92 13.84 -11.90
C LEU A 383 14.21 15.06 -12.50
N GLU A 384 13.60 15.90 -11.66
CA GLU A 384 12.96 17.15 -12.10
C GLU A 384 13.98 18.13 -12.68
N ALA A 385 15.16 18.25 -12.06
CA ALA A 385 16.24 19.09 -12.57
C ALA A 385 16.74 18.61 -13.94
N GLU A 386 16.93 17.30 -14.13
CA GLU A 386 17.32 16.75 -15.43
C GLU A 386 16.21 16.91 -16.48
N ALA A 387 14.95 16.68 -16.11
CA ALA A 387 13.82 16.87 -17.01
C ALA A 387 13.68 18.34 -17.46
N LEU A 388 13.92 19.28 -16.54
CA LEU A 388 13.95 20.71 -16.86
C LEU A 388 15.11 21.05 -17.79
N LYS A 389 16.32 20.55 -17.52
CA LYS A 389 17.50 20.76 -18.37
C LYS A 389 17.24 20.27 -19.80
N VAL A 390 16.76 19.04 -19.97
CA VAL A 390 16.47 18.45 -21.29
C VAL A 390 15.28 19.16 -21.95
N GLY A 391 14.26 19.53 -21.18
CA GLY A 391 13.01 20.12 -21.67
C GLY A 391 12.99 21.65 -21.79
N SER A 392 14.09 22.33 -21.54
CA SER A 392 14.23 23.79 -21.72
C SER A 392 15.29 24.18 -22.74
N ALA A 393 16.11 23.22 -23.20
CA ALA A 393 17.04 23.43 -24.29
C ALA A 393 16.28 23.78 -25.58
N GLY A 394 16.63 24.89 -26.23
CA GLY A 394 16.09 25.26 -27.54
C GLY A 394 16.55 24.28 -28.64
N GLU A 395 17.81 23.86 -28.56
CA GLU A 395 18.41 22.78 -29.35
C GLU A 395 19.28 21.94 -28.41
N LEU A 396 19.30 20.62 -28.61
CA LEU A 396 20.07 19.68 -27.79
C LEU A 396 20.77 18.67 -28.71
N GLY A 397 22.04 18.37 -28.44
CA GLY A 397 22.75 17.35 -29.20
C GLY A 397 22.12 15.97 -29.03
N ALA A 398 22.10 15.14 -30.07
CA ALA A 398 21.48 13.80 -30.02
C ALA A 398 22.03 12.92 -28.88
N LEU A 399 23.35 13.00 -28.63
CA LEU A 399 23.98 12.28 -27.52
C LEU A 399 23.55 12.84 -26.15
N GLU A 400 23.47 14.16 -26.01
CA GLU A 400 23.02 14.80 -24.78
C GLU A 400 21.56 14.48 -24.47
N TYR A 401 20.71 14.43 -25.51
CA TYR A 401 19.34 13.97 -25.41
C TYR A 401 19.27 12.53 -24.88
N ARG A 402 20.01 11.60 -25.50
CA ARG A 402 20.04 10.20 -25.07
C ARG A 402 20.53 10.05 -23.63
N GLU A 403 21.59 10.72 -23.23
CA GLU A 403 22.10 10.65 -21.86
C GLU A 403 21.12 11.25 -20.84
N GLY A 404 20.42 12.33 -21.20
CA GLY A 404 19.33 12.89 -20.40
C GLY A 404 18.18 11.90 -20.21
N ILE A 405 17.70 11.27 -21.29
CA ILE A 405 16.65 10.24 -21.20
C ILE A 405 17.12 9.02 -20.39
N ARG A 406 18.37 8.57 -20.56
CA ARG A 406 18.94 7.48 -19.75
C ARG A 406 19.01 7.84 -18.26
N TYR A 407 19.29 9.09 -17.92
CA TYR A 407 19.26 9.54 -16.53
C TYR A 407 17.84 9.54 -15.97
N LEU A 408 16.86 10.04 -16.74
CA LEU A 408 15.44 10.04 -16.33
C LEU A 408 14.90 8.61 -16.15
N ALA A 409 15.37 7.65 -16.96
CA ALA A 409 15.02 6.24 -16.83
C ALA A 409 15.48 5.60 -15.49
N ARG A 410 16.43 6.22 -14.78
CA ARG A 410 16.83 5.76 -13.43
C ARG A 410 15.70 5.84 -12.41
N SER A 411 14.67 6.65 -12.67
CA SER A 411 13.47 6.70 -11.84
C SER A 411 12.86 5.30 -11.60
N LEU A 412 12.81 4.45 -12.62
CA LEU A 412 12.30 3.07 -12.51
C LEU A 412 13.24 2.18 -11.69
N GLU A 413 14.55 2.34 -11.86
CA GLU A 413 15.56 1.57 -11.11
C GLU A 413 15.55 1.91 -9.62
N TRP A 414 15.47 3.20 -9.30
CA TRP A 414 15.38 3.69 -7.93
C TRP A 414 14.09 3.25 -7.26
N ALA A 415 12.97 3.34 -7.98
CA ALA A 415 11.68 2.84 -7.51
C ALA A 415 11.69 1.32 -7.23
N TRP A 416 12.22 0.53 -8.16
CA TRP A 416 12.37 -0.92 -7.98
C TRP A 416 13.32 -1.26 -6.83
N GLY A 417 14.43 -0.53 -6.72
CA GLY A 417 15.38 -0.63 -5.62
C GLY A 417 14.73 -0.35 -4.27
N ARG A 418 13.84 0.66 -4.19
CA ARG A 418 13.07 1.00 -3.00
C ARG A 418 12.11 -0.12 -2.59
N VAL A 419 11.35 -0.66 -3.54
CA VAL A 419 10.45 -1.80 -3.28
C VAL A 419 11.24 -3.00 -2.75
N ARG A 420 12.37 -3.32 -3.38
CA ARG A 420 13.25 -4.42 -2.94
C ARG A 420 13.89 -4.16 -1.58
N SER A 421 14.28 -2.93 -1.27
CA SER A 421 14.89 -2.63 0.04
C SER A 421 13.87 -2.70 1.18
N VAL A 422 12.64 -2.22 0.94
CA VAL A 422 11.56 -2.26 1.93
C VAL A 422 11.06 -3.69 2.10
N PHE A 423 10.63 -4.34 1.02
CA PHE A 423 9.88 -5.59 1.09
C PHE A 423 10.68 -6.86 0.79
N GLY A 424 11.88 -6.73 0.21
CA GLY A 424 12.70 -7.86 -0.22
C GLY A 424 12.99 -8.90 0.87
N PRO A 425 13.36 -8.52 2.10
CA PRO A 425 13.61 -9.48 3.17
C PRO A 425 12.39 -10.32 3.54
N ALA A 426 11.23 -9.68 3.72
CA ALA A 426 9.97 -10.39 4.00
C ALA A 426 9.54 -11.26 2.81
N HIS A 427 9.66 -10.74 1.59
CA HIS A 427 9.39 -11.48 0.36
C HIS A 427 10.25 -12.74 0.23
N GLN A 428 11.57 -12.64 0.43
CA GLN A 428 12.47 -13.80 0.34
C GLN A 428 12.15 -14.86 1.40
N ARG A 429 11.79 -14.44 2.62
CA ARG A 429 11.39 -15.35 3.69
C ARG A 429 10.14 -16.14 3.28
N TYR A 430 9.11 -15.47 2.80
CA TYR A 430 7.86 -16.11 2.39
C TYR A 430 8.04 -16.97 1.14
N LEU A 431 8.79 -16.49 0.14
CA LEU A 431 9.05 -17.24 -1.09
C LEU A 431 9.71 -18.60 -0.83
N SER A 432 10.42 -18.77 0.29
CA SER A 432 11.03 -20.05 0.64
C SER A 432 10.00 -21.17 0.86
N PHE A 433 8.81 -20.87 1.39
CA PHE A 433 7.77 -21.86 1.72
C PHE A 433 6.42 -21.63 1.04
N GLU A 434 6.17 -20.45 0.48
CA GLU A 434 4.92 -20.05 -0.18
C GLU A 434 5.19 -19.57 -1.61
N PRO A 435 5.03 -20.46 -2.63
CA PRO A 435 5.28 -20.13 -4.03
C PRO A 435 4.44 -18.95 -4.56
N GLN A 436 3.25 -18.70 -4.00
CA GLN A 436 2.40 -17.59 -4.43
C GLN A 436 2.96 -16.21 -4.06
N ALA A 437 3.96 -16.14 -3.18
CA ALA A 437 4.66 -14.90 -2.89
C ALA A 437 5.49 -14.38 -4.08
N LEU A 438 5.80 -15.22 -5.09
CA LEU A 438 6.67 -14.89 -6.22
C LEU A 438 6.30 -13.57 -6.94
N GLY A 439 4.99 -13.32 -7.11
CA GLY A 439 4.50 -12.14 -7.83
C GLY A 439 4.43 -10.87 -6.98
N PHE A 440 4.75 -10.91 -5.69
CA PHE A 440 4.50 -9.82 -4.75
C PHE A 440 5.21 -8.52 -5.14
N LEU A 441 6.53 -8.57 -5.34
CA LEU A 441 7.30 -7.35 -5.68
C LEU A 441 6.90 -6.77 -7.04
N ASP A 442 6.52 -7.62 -7.99
CA ASP A 442 6.04 -7.19 -9.30
C ASP A 442 4.66 -6.52 -9.20
N ALA A 443 3.76 -7.06 -8.38
CA ALA A 443 2.44 -6.47 -8.12
C ALA A 443 2.54 -5.05 -7.52
N GLU A 444 3.47 -4.83 -6.58
CA GLU A 444 3.73 -3.51 -5.98
C GLU A 444 4.13 -2.45 -7.02
N VAL A 445 4.79 -2.85 -8.11
CA VAL A 445 5.22 -1.94 -9.19
C VAL A 445 4.19 -1.84 -10.31
N ARG A 446 3.63 -2.95 -10.79
CA ARG A 446 2.67 -2.95 -11.90
C ARG A 446 1.35 -2.29 -11.55
N GLY A 447 0.93 -2.36 -10.29
CA GLY A 447 -0.28 -1.70 -9.79
C GLY A 447 -0.12 -0.19 -9.55
N SER A 448 1.02 0.41 -9.92
CA SER A 448 1.39 1.76 -9.51
C SER A 448 1.58 2.74 -10.67
N ILE A 449 1.89 4.00 -10.33
CA ILE A 449 2.23 5.07 -11.28
C ILE A 449 3.49 4.76 -12.12
N LEU A 450 4.29 3.78 -11.72
CA LEU A 450 5.49 3.37 -12.45
C LEU A 450 5.16 2.75 -13.81
N LEU A 451 3.99 2.13 -13.97
CA LEU A 451 3.57 1.53 -15.24
C LEU A 451 3.41 2.57 -16.36
N PRO A 452 2.56 3.60 -16.24
CA PRO A 452 2.48 4.64 -17.27
C PRO A 452 3.78 5.45 -17.43
N LEU A 453 4.53 5.67 -16.34
CA LEU A 453 5.88 6.27 -16.42
C LEU A 453 6.82 5.45 -17.31
N SER A 454 6.82 4.13 -17.16
CA SER A 454 7.66 3.23 -17.98
C SER A 454 7.28 3.27 -19.46
N GLY A 455 6.00 3.45 -19.78
CA GLY A 455 5.54 3.62 -21.16
C GLY A 455 6.13 4.86 -21.83
N ASP A 456 6.06 6.02 -21.16
CA ASP A 456 6.61 7.27 -21.68
C ASP A 456 8.15 7.24 -21.77
N LEU A 457 8.83 6.64 -20.79
CA LEU A 457 10.29 6.46 -20.83
C LEU A 457 10.73 5.51 -21.94
N THR A 458 10.00 4.43 -22.19
CA THR A 458 10.30 3.48 -23.27
C THR A 458 10.18 4.16 -24.63
N TYR A 459 9.13 4.97 -24.81
CA TYR A 459 8.97 5.79 -26.02
C TYR A 459 10.15 6.74 -26.22
N LEU A 460 10.52 7.50 -25.18
CA LEU A 460 11.62 8.49 -25.27
C LEU A 460 12.97 7.81 -25.50
N ALA A 461 13.20 6.62 -24.94
CA ALA A 461 14.42 5.86 -25.17
C ALA A 461 14.51 5.37 -26.62
N ALA A 462 13.42 4.79 -27.15
CA ALA A 462 13.32 4.35 -28.54
C ALA A 462 13.63 5.49 -29.52
N ASP A 463 13.01 6.65 -29.25
CA ASP A 463 13.19 7.85 -30.03
C ASP A 463 14.65 8.37 -30.01
N ALA A 464 15.29 8.37 -28.84
CA ALA A 464 16.69 8.75 -28.71
C ALA A 464 17.64 7.79 -29.44
N ASP A 465 17.35 6.49 -29.39
CA ASP A 465 18.13 5.48 -30.10
C ASP A 465 17.95 5.60 -31.63
N GLU A 466 16.73 5.85 -32.12
CA GLU A 466 16.44 6.08 -33.55
C GLU A 466 17.23 7.27 -34.10
N ILE A 467 17.25 8.40 -33.40
CA ILE A 467 18.00 9.61 -33.80
C ILE A 467 19.51 9.31 -33.94
N LEU A 468 20.05 8.41 -33.12
CA LEU A 468 21.46 8.03 -33.13
C LEU A 468 21.76 6.84 -34.05
N GLY A 469 20.75 6.28 -34.73
CA GLY A 469 20.89 5.06 -35.53
C GLY A 469 21.27 3.83 -34.70
N ALA A 470 20.96 3.84 -33.40
CA ALA A 470 21.18 2.71 -32.51
C ALA A 470 20.00 1.72 -32.62
N SER A 471 20.30 0.43 -32.59
CA SER A 471 19.31 -0.63 -32.49
C SER A 471 19.73 -1.65 -31.45
N HIS A 472 18.75 -2.25 -30.79
CA HIS A 472 18.95 -3.31 -29.82
C HIS A 472 18.29 -4.59 -30.31
N ASP A 473 19.00 -5.70 -30.20
CA ASP A 473 18.50 -7.03 -30.52
C ASP A 473 18.70 -7.93 -29.29
N ILE A 474 17.64 -8.62 -28.88
CA ILE A 474 17.71 -9.69 -27.89
C ILE A 474 17.22 -10.96 -28.56
N LEU A 475 18.12 -11.95 -28.68
CA LEU A 475 17.80 -13.28 -29.22
C LEU A 475 17.13 -13.22 -30.61
N GLY A 476 17.60 -12.34 -31.49
CA GLY A 476 17.07 -12.15 -32.84
C GLY A 476 15.78 -11.35 -32.91
N THR A 477 15.34 -10.77 -31.79
CA THR A 477 14.18 -9.90 -31.71
C THR A 477 14.64 -8.46 -31.52
N ALA A 478 14.35 -7.61 -32.49
CA ALA A 478 14.56 -6.17 -32.36
C ALA A 478 13.73 -5.62 -31.19
N VAL A 479 14.37 -4.85 -30.31
CA VAL A 479 13.75 -4.30 -29.12
C VAL A 479 13.92 -2.78 -29.14
N ALA A 480 12.81 -2.05 -29.04
CA ALA A 480 12.81 -0.60 -29.16
C ALA A 480 13.24 0.14 -27.87
N GLY A 481 13.47 -0.57 -26.76
CA GLY A 481 13.81 0.07 -25.49
C GLY A 481 13.72 -0.89 -24.30
N GLY A 482 13.81 -0.35 -23.07
CA GLY A 482 13.74 -1.13 -21.83
C GLY A 482 14.98 -1.98 -21.52
N ILE A 483 16.03 -1.86 -22.34
CA ILE A 483 17.30 -2.55 -22.17
C ILE A 483 18.35 -1.53 -21.78
N ARG A 484 19.03 -1.79 -20.66
CA ARG A 484 20.22 -1.02 -20.27
C ARG A 484 21.44 -1.91 -20.36
N GLY A 485 22.30 -1.63 -21.33
CA GLY A 485 23.64 -2.22 -21.35
C GLY A 485 24.39 -1.83 -20.07
N LEU A 486 24.73 -2.81 -19.23
CA LEU A 486 25.52 -2.59 -18.01
C LEU A 486 26.93 -2.09 -18.35
N ASN A 487 27.42 -2.41 -19.55
CA ASN A 487 28.64 -1.88 -20.14
C ASN A 487 28.32 -1.36 -21.56
N PRO A 488 28.54 -0.08 -21.89
CA PRO A 488 28.48 0.38 -23.26
C PRO A 488 29.68 -0.20 -24.03
N GLY A 489 29.41 -1.14 -24.95
CA GLY A 489 30.40 -1.81 -25.78
C GLY A 489 29.79 -2.94 -26.60
N LEU A 490 30.47 -3.34 -27.67
CA LEU A 490 30.10 -4.51 -28.49
C LEU A 490 30.43 -5.79 -27.70
N ALA A 491 29.41 -6.55 -27.30
CA ALA A 491 29.56 -7.92 -26.84
C ALA A 491 29.14 -8.83 -28.00
N GLN A 492 30.13 -9.41 -28.68
CA GLN A 492 29.92 -10.41 -29.72
C GLN A 492 30.14 -11.78 -29.07
N GLY A 493 29.06 -12.54 -28.90
CA GLY A 493 29.07 -13.92 -28.38
C GLY A 493 28.96 -14.93 -29.50
#